data_AF-A0AAU3KGJ0-F1
#
_entry.id   AF-A0AAU3KGJ0-F1
#
_cell.length_a   1.000
_cell.length_b   1.000
_cell.length_c   1.000
_cell.angle_alpha   90.00
_cell.angle_beta   90.00
_cell.angle_gamma   90.00
#
_symmetry.space_group_name_H-M   'P 1'
#
loop_
_entity.id
_entity.type
_entity.pdbx_description
1 polymer ?
#
loop_
_entity_poly.entity_id
_entity_poly.type
_entity_poly.pdbx_seq_one_letter_code
_entity_poly.pdbx_strand_id
1 'polypeptide(L)'
;MRENISRRAFTLGALGGAALYTVARNAPAGSAATPYRLTSDTAARTVDRDFFGVNGARIISAENARQWHDPAFLDALAAVGPGLVRVQGGTTSQWIDWRTGLFQQQAGHDFASNDGRPPLLLTDWAEILRRTGATPIFDLNVLNSTIDDQLAMLREAQRLGLPVRYVELGNELWVPLPEYVAAFPTGADYARIMNDWIVAVRGEFPQARIAVAVVDDSSPIALASTRLKSWNQLLYKTIRGADAVVFHPYWIVDPVAADIGSTAAGGVVAWTQLTERALPQVPPGMEIWYTEYNQMGREASPPLDRLPKVQQTWAVGLSVASFTLRALADPRTRMAVLHCALNGAPAADTGGGGTTNQALHALISDGSNGSERYGRTALNFALTPIYHCMADGTQVRALHLDPGIEAPAALLMPVYAGAAKAFTGVELSTAGRTTGILINASDRSLRITLPPSLIGAQDVFVYSAAPTAAPAFVPGDTVSESRATASADIELPPYSLAVLRTR
;
A
#
# COMPACT_ATOMS: atom_id res chain seq x y z
N MET A 1 2.67 -15.56 -33.30
CA MET A 1 1.29 -16.04 -33.60
C MET A 1 0.36 -15.22 -32.71
N ARG A 2 -0.39 -14.28 -33.28
CA ARG A 2 -1.19 -13.29 -32.54
C ARG A 2 -2.55 -13.91 -32.23
N GLU A 3 -2.77 -14.34 -30.99
CA GLU A 3 -4.10 -14.77 -30.57
C GLU A 3 -4.98 -13.57 -30.27
N ASN A 4 -5.99 -13.40 -31.12
CA ASN A 4 -7.09 -12.48 -30.93
C ASN A 4 -7.90 -12.91 -29.70
N ILE A 5 -7.63 -12.31 -28.55
CA ILE A 5 -8.60 -12.29 -27.45
C ILE A 5 -9.81 -11.51 -27.98
N SER A 6 -10.85 -12.25 -28.37
CA SER A 6 -12.02 -11.69 -29.02
C SER A 6 -12.69 -10.64 -28.13
N ARG A 7 -13.14 -9.54 -28.74
CA ARG A 7 -13.92 -8.45 -28.12
C ARG A 7 -15.12 -8.92 -27.29
N ARG A 8 -15.52 -10.19 -27.38
CA ARG A 8 -16.64 -10.78 -26.63
C ARG A 8 -16.37 -11.01 -25.14
N ALA A 9 -15.12 -11.21 -24.72
CA ALA A 9 -14.80 -11.36 -23.30
C ALA A 9 -14.96 -10.04 -22.51
N PHE A 10 -14.74 -8.89 -23.17
CA PHE A 10 -14.94 -7.57 -22.57
C PHE A 10 -16.42 -7.14 -22.57
N THR A 11 -17.25 -7.70 -23.47
CA THR A 11 -18.69 -7.38 -23.53
C THR A 11 -19.55 -8.22 -22.59
N LEU A 12 -19.11 -9.41 -22.19
CA LEU A 12 -19.85 -10.27 -21.26
C LEU A 12 -19.75 -9.82 -19.79
N GLY A 13 -18.69 -9.11 -19.40
CA GLY A 13 -18.61 -8.44 -18.09
C GLY A 13 -19.49 -7.18 -18.00
N ALA A 14 -19.71 -6.50 -19.13
CA ALA A 14 -20.47 -5.24 -19.18
C ALA A 14 -22.00 -5.43 -19.27
N LEU A 15 -22.48 -6.61 -19.69
CA LEU A 15 -23.92 -6.85 -19.94
C LEU A 15 -24.62 -7.68 -18.84
N GLY A 16 -23.90 -8.18 -17.83
CA GLY A 16 -24.48 -8.93 -16.70
C GLY A 16 -24.61 -8.14 -15.38
N GLY A 17 -23.86 -7.04 -15.21
CA GLY A 17 -23.83 -6.24 -13.98
C GLY A 17 -24.70 -4.98 -14.01
N ALA A 18 -25.25 -4.60 -15.17
CA ALA A 18 -26.07 -3.40 -15.34
C ALA A 18 -27.55 -3.63 -15.00
N ALA A 19 -27.84 -4.44 -13.97
CA ALA A 19 -29.16 -4.47 -13.35
C ALA A 19 -29.27 -3.28 -12.38
N LEU A 20 -29.66 -2.13 -12.95
CA LEU A 20 -30.38 -1.02 -12.33
C LEU A 20 -30.29 -0.92 -10.79
N TYR A 21 -29.25 -0.25 -10.29
CA TYR A 21 -29.33 0.46 -9.02
C TYR A 21 -29.52 1.96 -9.29
N THR A 22 -30.72 2.32 -9.72
CA THR A 22 -31.22 3.70 -9.53
C THR A 22 -31.67 3.80 -8.08
N VAL A 23 -30.73 3.99 -7.15
CA VAL A 23 -31.09 4.51 -5.82
C VAL A 23 -31.49 5.96 -6.04
N ALA A 24 -32.80 6.21 -5.98
CA ALA A 24 -33.35 7.56 -6.06
C ALA A 24 -32.68 8.44 -4.99
N ARG A 25 -31.79 9.34 -5.42
CA ARG A 25 -31.26 10.44 -4.61
C ARG A 25 -32.37 11.46 -4.41
N ASN A 26 -33.20 11.23 -3.40
CA ASN A 26 -34.08 12.25 -2.82
C ASN A 26 -34.06 12.06 -1.30
N ALA A 27 -32.98 12.50 -0.64
CA ALA A 27 -33.03 12.79 0.78
C ALA A 27 -33.42 14.28 0.93
N PRO A 28 -34.51 14.60 1.66
CA PRO A 28 -34.86 15.99 1.91
C PRO A 28 -33.76 16.67 2.73
N ALA A 29 -33.48 17.93 2.43
CA ALA A 29 -32.79 18.80 3.37
C ALA A 29 -33.70 18.99 4.60
N GLY A 30 -33.20 18.62 5.78
CA GLY A 30 -33.81 19.00 7.06
C GLY A 30 -34.47 17.88 7.87
N SER A 31 -33.65 17.05 8.52
CA SER A 31 -33.87 16.67 9.92
C SER A 31 -32.49 16.49 10.54
N ALA A 32 -32.27 16.94 11.78
CA ALA A 32 -31.01 16.71 12.46
C ALA A 32 -30.84 15.20 12.61
N ALA A 33 -29.94 14.62 11.81
CA ALA A 33 -29.69 13.18 11.83
C ALA A 33 -29.32 12.78 13.26
N THR A 34 -29.96 11.74 13.78
CA THR A 34 -29.58 11.13 15.06
C THR A 34 -28.08 10.85 15.02
N PRO A 35 -27.30 11.27 16.04
CA PRO A 35 -25.86 11.06 16.04
C PRO A 35 -25.55 9.56 15.98
N TYR A 36 -24.54 9.21 15.20
CA TYR A 36 -23.97 7.87 15.19
C TYR A 36 -23.23 7.64 16.51
N ARG A 37 -23.33 6.45 17.09
CA ARG A 37 -22.50 6.10 18.24
C ARG A 37 -21.21 5.44 17.77
N LEU A 38 -20.07 5.95 18.22
CA LEU A 38 -18.77 5.30 18.00
C LEU A 38 -18.52 4.26 19.10
N THR A 39 -18.25 3.04 18.67
CA THR A 39 -17.96 1.89 19.53
C THR A 39 -16.56 1.38 19.26
N SER A 40 -15.93 0.78 20.25
CA SER A 40 -14.56 0.24 20.17
C SER A 40 -14.59 -1.27 20.40
N ASP A 41 -13.79 -2.00 19.62
CA ASP A 41 -13.63 -3.43 19.82
C ASP A 41 -13.03 -3.75 21.19
N THR A 42 -13.53 -4.81 21.80
CA THR A 42 -13.04 -5.31 23.10
C THR A 42 -11.66 -5.95 22.98
N ALA A 43 -11.31 -6.48 21.82
CA ALA A 43 -9.98 -6.96 21.52
C ALA A 43 -9.06 -5.79 21.16
N ALA A 44 -7.87 -5.77 21.75
CA ALA A 44 -6.79 -4.90 21.33
C ALA A 44 -5.59 -5.74 20.90
N ARG A 45 -4.79 -5.19 19.99
CA ARG A 45 -3.47 -5.75 19.64
C ARG A 45 -2.38 -4.73 19.93
N THR A 46 -1.17 -5.23 20.16
CA THR A 46 0.02 -4.39 20.27
C THR A 46 0.71 -4.30 18.92
N VAL A 47 1.17 -3.11 18.56
CA VAL A 47 1.98 -2.83 17.37
C VAL A 47 3.12 -1.92 17.74
N ASP A 48 4.18 -1.97 16.96
CA ASP A 48 5.33 -1.10 17.13
C ASP A 48 5.28 0.06 16.13
N ARG A 49 6.20 1.02 16.28
CA ARG A 49 6.37 2.09 15.27
C ARG A 49 6.68 1.51 13.88
N ASP A 50 7.39 0.38 13.85
CA ASP A 50 7.71 -0.43 12.67
C ASP A 50 6.48 -1.18 12.10
N PHE A 51 5.36 -0.49 11.91
CA PHE A 51 4.16 -1.05 11.27
C PHE A 51 3.92 -0.44 9.90
N PHE A 52 3.97 0.89 9.81
CA PHE A 52 3.75 1.62 8.56
C PHE A 52 5.06 1.92 7.85
N GLY A 53 5.06 1.74 6.53
CA GLY A 53 6.23 2.00 5.72
C GLY A 53 5.93 2.62 4.37
N VAL A 54 7.02 2.84 3.65
CA VAL A 54 6.99 3.18 2.23
C VAL A 54 7.90 2.26 1.44
N ASN A 55 7.48 1.92 0.23
CA ASN A 55 8.29 1.12 -0.67
C ASN A 55 9.33 2.01 -1.35
N GLY A 56 10.61 1.65 -1.19
CA GLY A 56 11.76 2.24 -1.89
C GLY A 56 11.92 1.69 -3.31
N ALA A 57 10.81 1.68 -4.04
CA ALA A 57 10.75 1.28 -5.44
C ALA A 57 10.89 2.50 -6.37
N ARG A 58 10.61 2.30 -7.66
CA ARG A 58 10.64 3.34 -8.71
C ARG A 58 11.99 4.04 -8.80
N ILE A 59 13.05 3.22 -8.79
CA ILE A 59 14.44 3.62 -9.04
C ILE A 59 14.90 3.22 -10.44
N ILE A 60 13.95 3.00 -11.37
CA ILE A 60 14.21 2.49 -12.72
C ILE A 60 14.76 3.61 -13.60
N SER A 61 14.07 4.74 -13.64
CA SER A 61 14.49 5.88 -14.46
C SER A 61 15.70 6.58 -13.84
N ALA A 62 16.52 7.18 -14.70
CA ALA A 62 17.66 7.98 -14.29
C ALA A 62 17.27 9.18 -13.41
N GLU A 63 16.13 9.80 -13.70
CA GLU A 63 15.58 10.90 -12.91
C GLU A 63 15.21 10.42 -11.51
N ASN A 64 14.38 9.38 -11.38
CA ASN A 64 13.95 8.93 -10.08
C ASN A 64 15.13 8.44 -9.25
N ALA A 65 16.07 7.69 -9.83
CA ALA A 65 17.30 7.29 -9.14
C ALA A 65 18.13 8.49 -8.63
N ARG A 66 18.19 9.62 -9.36
CA ARG A 66 18.83 10.86 -8.86
C ARG A 66 18.08 11.48 -7.69
N GLN A 67 16.74 11.41 -7.67
CA GLN A 67 15.94 12.00 -6.61
C GLN A 67 16.13 11.29 -5.26
N TRP A 68 16.47 10.01 -5.25
CA TRP A 68 16.86 9.29 -4.02
C TRP A 68 18.17 9.78 -3.39
N HIS A 69 18.95 10.59 -4.12
CA HIS A 69 20.14 11.29 -3.60
C HIS A 69 19.86 12.74 -3.19
N ASP A 70 18.66 13.27 -3.50
CA ASP A 70 18.33 14.68 -3.29
C ASP A 70 17.97 14.95 -1.83
N PRO A 71 18.72 15.80 -1.10
CA PRO A 71 18.41 16.09 0.30
C PRO A 71 16.99 16.60 0.53
N ALA A 72 16.42 17.36 -0.42
CA ALA A 72 15.06 17.87 -0.28
C ALA A 72 14.01 16.73 -0.33
N PHE A 73 14.26 15.70 -1.12
CA PHE A 73 13.43 14.49 -1.10
C PHE A 73 13.60 13.73 0.21
N LEU A 74 14.84 13.57 0.69
CA LEU A 74 15.10 12.87 1.95
C LEU A 74 14.46 13.57 3.15
N ASP A 75 14.47 14.90 3.18
CA ASP A 75 13.81 15.70 4.20
C ASP A 75 12.28 15.59 4.10
N ALA A 76 11.72 15.61 2.89
CA ALA A 76 10.29 15.38 2.67
C ALA A 76 9.86 13.97 3.12
N LEU A 77 10.67 12.96 2.84
CA LEU A 77 10.43 11.58 3.28
C LEU A 77 10.58 11.44 4.80
N ALA A 78 11.56 12.10 5.41
CA ALA A 78 11.71 12.14 6.88
C ALA A 78 10.50 12.82 7.56
N ALA A 79 9.95 13.88 6.95
CA ALA A 79 8.76 14.57 7.46
C ALA A 79 7.49 13.68 7.46
N VAL A 80 7.38 12.73 6.51
CA VAL A 80 6.33 11.70 6.54
C VAL A 80 6.45 10.84 7.80
N GLY A 81 7.67 10.57 8.27
CA GLY A 81 7.95 9.76 9.44
C GLY A 81 7.59 8.27 9.30
N PRO A 82 7.96 7.59 8.20
CA PRO A 82 7.70 6.15 8.07
C PRO A 82 8.45 5.36 9.16
N GLY A 83 7.83 4.29 9.67
CA GLY A 83 8.50 3.32 10.54
C GLY A 83 9.35 2.33 9.75
N LEU A 84 8.98 2.06 8.50
CA LEU A 84 9.65 1.10 7.63
C LEU A 84 10.00 1.72 6.27
N VAL A 85 11.14 1.33 5.71
CA VAL A 85 11.49 1.57 4.30
C VAL A 85 11.90 0.25 3.66
N ARG A 86 11.21 -0.15 2.59
CA ARG A 86 11.60 -1.33 1.81
C ARG A 86 12.75 -0.97 0.88
N VAL A 87 13.93 -1.52 1.15
CA VAL A 87 15.17 -1.21 0.45
C VAL A 87 15.16 -1.87 -0.93
N GLN A 88 15.35 -1.07 -1.98
CA GLN A 88 15.38 -1.53 -3.38
C GLN A 88 14.12 -2.32 -3.82
N GLY A 89 13.00 -2.10 -3.14
CA GLY A 89 11.83 -2.97 -3.22
C GLY A 89 11.16 -2.98 -4.60
N GLY A 90 10.35 -4.00 -4.81
CA GLY A 90 9.58 -4.20 -6.04
C GLY A 90 10.35 -5.07 -7.02
N THR A 91 9.91 -5.09 -8.27
CA THR A 91 10.59 -5.86 -9.33
C THR A 91 12.08 -5.50 -9.44
N THR A 92 12.48 -4.28 -9.09
CA THR A 92 13.89 -3.83 -9.13
C THR A 92 14.84 -4.63 -8.24
N SER A 93 14.37 -5.19 -7.13
CA SER A 93 15.22 -5.98 -6.23
C SER A 93 15.82 -7.19 -6.94
N GLN A 94 15.11 -7.77 -7.90
CA GLN A 94 15.55 -8.94 -8.65
C GLN A 94 16.62 -8.62 -9.71
N TRP A 95 16.98 -7.35 -9.89
CA TRP A 95 17.89 -6.92 -10.93
C TRP A 95 19.05 -6.06 -10.42
N ILE A 96 19.02 -5.56 -9.19
CA ILE A 96 20.11 -4.72 -8.68
C ILE A 96 21.27 -5.59 -8.18
N ASP A 97 22.49 -5.20 -8.57
CA ASP A 97 23.72 -5.59 -7.89
C ASP A 97 23.99 -4.59 -6.76
N TRP A 98 23.89 -5.06 -5.51
CA TRP A 98 24.04 -4.23 -4.33
C TRP A 98 25.44 -3.63 -4.17
N ARG A 99 26.49 -4.22 -4.77
CA ARG A 99 27.86 -3.69 -4.70
C ARG A 99 28.07 -2.49 -5.60
N THR A 100 27.44 -2.51 -6.77
CA THR A 100 27.56 -1.43 -7.76
C THR A 100 26.41 -0.45 -7.69
N GLY A 101 25.29 -0.82 -7.06
CA GLY A 101 24.06 -0.02 -7.01
C GLY A 101 23.38 0.13 -8.36
N LEU A 102 23.81 -0.64 -9.35
CA LEU A 102 23.33 -0.64 -10.73
C LEU A 102 22.54 -1.92 -11.03
N PHE A 103 21.73 -1.88 -12.08
CA PHE A 103 21.08 -3.08 -12.57
C PHE A 103 22.07 -4.02 -13.26
N GLN A 104 21.91 -5.31 -13.03
CA GLN A 104 22.49 -6.38 -13.82
C GLN A 104 21.75 -6.46 -15.15
N GLN A 105 22.28 -5.79 -16.17
CA GLN A 105 21.67 -5.79 -17.50
C GLN A 105 21.82 -7.16 -18.16
N GLN A 106 20.75 -7.63 -18.79
CA GLN A 106 20.76 -8.83 -19.60
C GLN A 106 20.30 -8.48 -21.02
N ALA A 107 21.00 -9.00 -22.03
CA ALA A 107 20.65 -8.74 -23.42
C ALA A 107 19.22 -9.23 -23.71
N GLY A 108 18.37 -8.35 -24.24
CA GLY A 108 16.96 -8.64 -24.54
C GLY A 108 15.98 -8.44 -23.37
N HIS A 109 16.43 -7.87 -22.25
CA HIS A 109 15.59 -7.55 -21.09
C HIS A 109 15.58 -6.03 -20.83
N ASP A 110 14.50 -5.36 -21.26
CA ASP A 110 14.42 -3.89 -21.23
C ASP A 110 14.01 -3.30 -19.86
N PHE A 111 13.62 -4.14 -18.89
CA PHE A 111 13.23 -3.67 -17.55
C PHE A 111 14.39 -3.02 -16.80
N ALA A 112 15.60 -3.57 -16.97
CA ALA A 112 16.76 -3.28 -16.13
C ALA A 112 17.80 -2.48 -16.94
N SER A 113 17.50 -1.21 -17.29
CA SER A 113 18.45 -0.31 -17.97
C SER A 113 19.17 0.62 -17.00
N ASN A 114 20.46 0.86 -17.25
CA ASN A 114 21.29 1.81 -16.50
C ASN A 114 21.52 3.12 -17.27
N ASP A 115 20.83 3.35 -18.38
CA ASP A 115 21.07 4.52 -19.25
C ASP A 115 20.89 5.83 -18.47
N GLY A 116 22.01 6.49 -18.15
CA GLY A 116 22.05 7.72 -17.36
C GLY A 116 21.68 7.55 -15.88
N ARG A 117 21.42 6.33 -15.41
CA ARG A 117 21.00 6.02 -14.04
C ARG A 117 22.21 6.06 -13.10
N PRO A 118 22.21 6.91 -12.05
CA PRO A 118 23.27 6.86 -11.05
C PRO A 118 23.19 5.56 -10.23
N PRO A 119 24.32 5.05 -9.73
CA PRO A 119 24.33 4.04 -8.68
C PRO A 119 23.46 4.43 -7.48
N LEU A 120 22.78 3.45 -6.89
CA LEU A 120 22.11 3.58 -5.59
C LEU A 120 22.59 2.45 -4.67
N LEU A 121 23.64 2.75 -3.92
CA LEU A 121 24.40 1.82 -3.08
C LEU A 121 23.73 1.60 -1.72
N LEU A 122 24.14 0.56 -1.01
CA LEU A 122 23.72 0.32 0.38
C LEU A 122 24.04 1.50 1.32
N THR A 123 25.12 2.25 1.06
CA THR A 123 25.46 3.45 1.83
C THR A 123 24.45 4.57 1.66
N ASP A 124 23.83 4.68 0.48
CA ASP A 124 22.79 5.68 0.21
C ASP A 124 21.51 5.29 0.95
N TRP A 125 21.14 4.01 0.93
CA TRP A 125 20.07 3.47 1.76
C TRP A 125 20.33 3.67 3.25
N ALA A 126 21.58 3.52 3.70
CA ALA A 126 21.94 3.79 5.09
C ALA A 126 21.76 5.26 5.49
N GLU A 127 22.03 6.19 4.57
CA GLU A 127 21.74 7.62 4.79
C GLU A 127 20.23 7.88 4.88
N ILE A 128 19.45 7.32 3.95
CA ILE A 128 17.98 7.42 3.94
C ILE A 128 17.39 6.92 5.27
N LEU A 129 17.81 5.74 5.71
CA LEU A 129 17.33 5.11 6.95
C LEU A 129 17.75 5.90 8.19
N ARG A 130 18.95 6.48 8.21
CA ARG A 130 19.41 7.34 9.31
C ARG A 130 18.62 8.64 9.41
N ARG A 131 18.29 9.26 8.27
CA ARG A 131 17.49 10.51 8.23
C ARG A 131 16.04 10.29 8.65
N THR A 132 15.44 9.20 8.17
CA THR A 132 14.03 8.87 8.46
C THR A 132 13.86 8.23 9.84
N GLY A 133 14.90 7.57 10.35
CA GLY A 133 14.83 6.72 11.54
C GLY A 133 14.02 5.44 11.31
N ALA A 134 13.78 5.07 10.05
CA ALA A 134 13.01 3.89 9.69
C ALA A 134 13.84 2.60 9.77
N THR A 135 13.17 1.49 10.02
CA THR A 135 13.76 0.15 9.96
C THR A 135 13.70 -0.40 8.52
N PRO A 136 14.79 -0.97 7.98
CA PRO A 136 14.78 -1.53 6.64
C PRO A 136 13.97 -2.83 6.55
N ILE A 137 13.35 -3.03 5.39
CA ILE A 137 12.95 -4.36 4.89
C ILE A 137 13.87 -4.66 3.71
N PHE A 138 14.62 -5.76 3.78
CA PHE A 138 15.52 -6.18 2.71
C PHE A 138 14.78 -7.15 1.78
N ASP A 139 14.47 -6.71 0.57
CA ASP A 139 13.93 -7.56 -0.50
C ASP A 139 15.10 -8.15 -1.30
N LEU A 140 15.33 -9.45 -1.12
CA LEU A 140 16.52 -10.11 -1.65
C LEU A 140 16.40 -10.42 -3.14
N ASN A 141 17.50 -10.25 -3.86
CA ASN A 141 17.61 -10.73 -5.23
C ASN A 141 17.79 -12.25 -5.23
N VAL A 142 16.69 -13.01 -5.35
CA VAL A 142 16.74 -14.49 -5.36
C VAL A 142 16.73 -15.06 -6.79
N LEU A 143 16.61 -14.20 -7.80
CA LEU A 143 16.55 -14.57 -9.21
C LEU A 143 17.92 -14.49 -9.89
N ASN A 144 18.58 -13.34 -9.80
CA ASN A 144 19.82 -13.03 -10.54
C ASN A 144 21.04 -12.92 -9.61
N SER A 145 20.91 -13.32 -8.34
CA SER A 145 22.02 -13.39 -7.39
C SER A 145 22.06 -14.77 -6.72
N THR A 146 22.95 -14.94 -5.75
CA THR A 146 23.14 -16.18 -5.00
C THR A 146 22.92 -15.93 -3.51
N ILE A 147 22.64 -17.01 -2.77
CA ILE A 147 22.48 -16.95 -1.31
C ILE A 147 23.69 -16.33 -0.62
N ASP A 148 24.92 -16.74 -0.98
CA ASP A 148 26.16 -16.22 -0.39
C ASP A 148 26.34 -14.73 -0.68
N ASP A 149 25.96 -14.31 -1.88
CA ASP A 149 26.03 -12.92 -2.30
C ASP A 149 25.07 -12.02 -1.55
N GLN A 150 23.83 -12.48 -1.35
CA GLN A 150 22.82 -11.76 -0.59
C GLN A 150 23.11 -11.80 0.93
N LEU A 151 23.71 -12.87 1.45
CA LEU A 151 24.22 -12.88 2.83
C LEU A 151 25.37 -11.88 3.00
N ALA A 152 26.25 -11.74 2.01
CA ALA A 152 27.28 -10.71 2.02
C ALA A 152 26.68 -9.29 2.02
N MET A 153 25.61 -9.04 1.26
CA MET A 153 24.85 -7.79 1.31
C MET A 153 24.29 -7.52 2.72
N LEU A 154 23.65 -8.50 3.36
CA LEU A 154 23.07 -8.34 4.70
C LEU A 154 24.15 -8.10 5.76
N ARG A 155 25.31 -8.76 5.66
CA ARG A 155 26.47 -8.48 6.52
C ARG A 155 26.98 -7.05 6.34
N GLU A 156 27.05 -6.57 5.11
CA GLU A 156 27.44 -5.19 4.82
C GLU A 156 26.41 -4.19 5.37
N ALA A 157 25.12 -4.47 5.21
CA ALA A 157 24.06 -3.65 5.80
C ALA A 157 24.21 -3.56 7.33
N GLN A 158 24.46 -4.68 8.01
CA GLN A 158 24.74 -4.69 9.46
C GLN A 158 26.00 -3.88 9.80
N ARG A 159 27.07 -3.98 9.00
CA ARG A 159 28.30 -3.18 9.17
C ARG A 159 28.03 -1.67 9.04
N LEU A 160 27.09 -1.28 8.19
CA LEU A 160 26.61 0.09 8.02
C LEU A 160 25.62 0.54 9.12
N GLY A 161 25.34 -0.31 10.10
CA GLY A 161 24.44 -0.01 11.21
C GLY A 161 22.96 -0.24 10.90
N LEU A 162 22.64 -0.96 9.81
CA LEU A 162 21.27 -1.27 9.43
C LEU A 162 20.84 -2.61 10.05
N PRO A 163 19.75 -2.65 10.84
CA PRO A 163 19.34 -3.88 11.49
C PRO A 163 18.73 -4.85 10.46
N VAL A 164 19.26 -6.07 10.39
CA VAL A 164 18.65 -7.17 9.61
C VAL A 164 17.53 -7.80 10.43
N ARG A 165 16.36 -7.13 10.42
CA ARG A 165 15.15 -7.54 11.17
C ARG A 165 14.07 -8.12 10.26
N TYR A 166 13.89 -7.57 9.07
CA TYR A 166 12.87 -8.01 8.11
C TYR A 166 13.52 -8.32 6.77
N VAL A 167 13.31 -9.55 6.30
CA VAL A 167 13.85 -10.06 5.03
C VAL A 167 12.70 -10.61 4.20
N GLU A 168 12.56 -10.14 2.98
CA GLU A 168 11.64 -10.65 1.97
C GLU A 168 12.43 -11.47 0.95
N LEU A 169 11.98 -12.69 0.68
CA LEU A 169 12.65 -13.60 -0.24
C LEU A 169 12.17 -13.42 -1.68
N GLY A 170 12.50 -12.25 -2.22
CA GLY A 170 12.22 -11.84 -3.59
C GLY A 170 10.80 -11.35 -3.82
N ASN A 171 10.66 -10.58 -4.90
CA ASN A 171 9.44 -9.85 -5.23
C ASN A 171 8.59 -10.54 -6.31
N GLU A 172 7.33 -10.86 -5.99
CA GLU A 172 6.28 -11.28 -6.95
C GLU A 172 6.72 -12.30 -7.99
N LEU A 173 7.54 -13.27 -7.59
CA LEU A 173 8.09 -14.26 -8.51
C LEU A 173 6.99 -15.14 -9.12
N TRP A 174 5.75 -15.07 -8.61
CA TRP A 174 4.55 -15.65 -9.19
C TRP A 174 4.03 -14.95 -10.45
N VAL A 175 4.53 -13.77 -10.82
CA VAL A 175 4.20 -13.12 -12.11
C VAL A 175 4.74 -13.99 -13.25
N PRO A 176 3.96 -14.24 -14.32
CA PRO A 176 4.35 -15.17 -15.39
C PRO A 176 5.33 -14.55 -16.40
N LEU A 177 6.41 -13.91 -15.92
CA LEU A 177 7.53 -13.49 -16.77
C LEU A 177 8.37 -14.71 -17.16
N PRO A 178 8.92 -14.78 -18.38
CA PRO A 178 9.67 -15.94 -18.86
C PRO A 178 10.78 -16.40 -17.90
N GLU A 179 11.59 -15.48 -17.40
CA GLU A 179 12.68 -15.71 -16.46
C GLU A 179 12.18 -16.22 -15.09
N TYR A 180 11.04 -15.72 -14.61
CA TYR A 180 10.45 -16.14 -13.34
C TYR A 180 9.85 -17.53 -13.46
N VAL A 181 9.21 -17.83 -14.58
CA VAL A 181 8.67 -19.16 -14.87
C VAL A 181 9.79 -20.17 -15.05
N ALA A 182 10.91 -19.77 -15.69
CA ALA A 182 12.07 -20.64 -15.87
C ALA A 182 12.75 -20.98 -14.53
N ALA A 183 12.95 -19.99 -13.65
CA ALA A 183 13.56 -20.18 -12.34
C ALA A 183 12.60 -20.86 -11.33
N PHE A 184 11.32 -20.47 -11.35
CA PHE A 184 10.32 -20.85 -10.37
C PHE A 184 9.00 -21.28 -11.05
N PRO A 185 8.93 -22.46 -11.70
CA PRO A 185 7.74 -22.85 -12.46
C PRO A 185 6.46 -22.88 -11.61
N THR A 186 6.56 -23.34 -10.36
CA THR A 186 5.45 -23.42 -9.40
C THR A 186 5.82 -22.82 -8.04
N GLY A 187 4.81 -22.56 -7.21
CA GLY A 187 5.03 -22.14 -5.82
C GLY A 187 5.76 -23.19 -4.98
N ALA A 188 5.68 -24.48 -5.35
CA ALA A 188 6.47 -25.53 -4.69
C ALA A 188 7.95 -25.47 -5.08
N ASP A 189 8.28 -25.17 -6.35
CA ASP A 189 9.66 -25.06 -6.80
C ASP A 189 10.36 -23.86 -6.15
N TYR A 190 9.68 -22.72 -6.11
CA TYR A 190 10.11 -21.56 -5.33
C TYR A 190 10.32 -21.93 -3.85
N ALA A 191 9.33 -22.55 -3.20
CA ALA A 191 9.42 -22.89 -1.78
C ALA A 191 10.58 -23.84 -1.45
N ARG A 192 10.92 -24.80 -2.32
CA ARG A 192 12.06 -25.71 -2.09
C ARG A 192 13.38 -24.95 -2.04
N ILE A 193 13.58 -24.01 -2.97
CA ILE A 193 14.78 -23.17 -2.98
C ILE A 193 14.76 -22.25 -1.75
N MET A 194 13.62 -21.61 -1.46
CA MET A 194 13.54 -20.66 -0.34
C MET A 194 13.75 -21.31 1.03
N ASN A 195 13.46 -22.61 1.19
CA ASN A 195 13.80 -23.33 2.43
C ASN A 195 15.30 -23.25 2.74
N ASP A 196 16.17 -23.36 1.74
CA ASP A 196 17.63 -23.25 1.93
C ASP A 196 18.04 -21.82 2.26
N TRP A 197 17.40 -20.83 1.61
CA TRP A 197 17.60 -19.40 1.92
C TRP A 197 17.21 -19.07 3.36
N ILE A 198 16.07 -19.57 3.83
CA ILE A 198 15.60 -19.40 5.20
C ILE A 198 16.61 -19.96 6.19
N VAL A 199 17.14 -21.16 5.95
CA VAL A 199 18.13 -21.79 6.83
C VAL A 199 19.41 -20.95 6.90
N ALA A 200 19.94 -20.49 5.77
CA ALA A 200 21.19 -19.74 5.77
C ALA A 200 21.04 -18.33 6.37
N VAL A 201 19.97 -17.60 6.02
CA VAL A 201 19.68 -16.28 6.60
C VAL A 201 19.52 -16.39 8.11
N ARG A 202 18.78 -17.38 8.60
CA ARG A 202 18.58 -17.61 10.05
C ARG A 202 19.86 -18.06 10.75
N GLY A 203 20.77 -18.73 10.03
CA GLY A 203 22.08 -19.13 10.54
C GLY A 203 22.99 -17.93 10.88
N GLU A 204 22.92 -16.85 10.11
CA GLU A 204 23.72 -15.63 10.34
C GLU A 204 22.96 -14.54 11.10
N PHE A 205 21.65 -14.46 10.91
CA PHE A 205 20.76 -13.44 11.48
C PHE A 205 19.57 -14.10 12.19
N PRO A 206 19.79 -14.72 13.37
CA PRO A 206 18.76 -15.50 14.05
C PRO A 206 17.53 -14.70 14.49
N GLN A 207 17.65 -13.37 14.59
CA GLN A 207 16.57 -12.44 14.88
C GLN A 207 15.75 -12.01 13.66
N ALA A 208 16.21 -12.32 12.44
CA ALA A 208 15.53 -11.92 11.22
C ALA A 208 14.21 -12.66 11.09
N ARG A 209 13.15 -11.91 10.78
CA ARG A 209 11.88 -12.46 10.31
C ARG A 209 11.92 -12.54 8.80
N ILE A 210 11.51 -13.67 8.26
CA ILE A 210 11.69 -14.00 6.85
C ILE A 210 10.33 -14.26 6.22
N ALA A 211 10.03 -13.53 5.14
CA ALA A 211 8.77 -13.61 4.44
C ALA A 211 8.93 -14.14 3.01
N VAL A 212 7.90 -14.81 2.51
CA VAL A 212 7.85 -15.37 1.15
C VAL A 212 6.70 -14.78 0.34
N ALA A 213 6.90 -14.60 -0.97
CA ALA A 213 5.93 -13.94 -1.83
C ALA A 213 4.74 -14.84 -2.19
N VAL A 214 3.52 -14.32 -2.03
CA VAL A 214 2.26 -15.00 -2.36
C VAL A 214 1.43 -14.18 -3.34
N VAL A 215 0.52 -14.85 -4.05
CA VAL A 215 -0.45 -14.22 -4.94
C VAL A 215 -1.60 -13.65 -4.12
N ASP A 216 -2.07 -12.45 -4.45
CA ASP A 216 -3.35 -11.95 -3.95
C ASP A 216 -4.52 -12.67 -4.66
N ASP A 217 -5.00 -13.75 -4.04
CA ASP A 217 -6.11 -14.57 -4.55
C ASP A 217 -7.47 -13.85 -4.51
N SER A 218 -7.56 -12.66 -3.92
CA SER A 218 -8.77 -11.84 -4.01
C SER A 218 -8.91 -11.16 -5.37
N SER A 219 -7.79 -11.00 -6.09
CA SER A 219 -7.75 -10.41 -7.42
C SER A 219 -8.11 -11.43 -8.52
N PRO A 220 -8.92 -11.04 -9.53
CA PRO A 220 -9.18 -11.89 -10.70
C PRO A 220 -7.91 -12.22 -11.50
N ILE A 221 -6.79 -11.49 -11.30
CA ILE A 221 -5.48 -11.85 -11.86
C ILE A 221 -5.07 -13.26 -11.44
N ALA A 222 -5.39 -13.68 -10.20
CA ALA A 222 -5.11 -15.04 -9.74
C ALA A 222 -5.75 -16.11 -10.63
N LEU A 223 -6.82 -15.78 -11.37
CA LEU A 223 -7.50 -16.68 -12.28
C LEU A 223 -6.90 -16.73 -13.70
N ALA A 224 -5.91 -15.88 -14.00
CA ALA A 224 -5.36 -15.72 -15.34
C ALA A 224 -4.51 -16.91 -15.83
N SER A 225 -3.97 -17.73 -14.93
CA SER A 225 -3.20 -18.92 -15.29
C SER A 225 -3.26 -20.03 -14.24
N THR A 226 -2.97 -21.27 -14.65
CA THR A 226 -2.84 -22.41 -13.73
C THR A 226 -1.73 -22.19 -12.70
N ARG A 227 -0.65 -21.50 -13.10
CA ARG A 227 0.46 -21.16 -12.20
C ARG A 227 -0.01 -20.28 -11.06
N LEU A 228 -0.71 -19.19 -11.35
CA LEU A 228 -1.22 -18.26 -10.33
C LEU A 228 -2.22 -18.97 -9.40
N LYS A 229 -3.21 -19.67 -9.96
CA LYS A 229 -4.23 -20.42 -9.19
C LYS A 229 -3.66 -21.44 -8.20
N SER A 230 -2.52 -22.04 -8.53
CA SER A 230 -1.92 -23.10 -7.72
C SER A 230 -0.74 -22.63 -6.87
N TRP A 231 -0.25 -21.39 -7.07
CA TRP A 231 0.96 -20.89 -6.43
C TRP A 231 0.89 -21.00 -4.92
N ASN A 232 -0.09 -20.35 -4.30
CA ASN A 232 -0.24 -20.30 -2.84
C ASN A 232 -0.42 -21.69 -2.25
N GLN A 233 -1.30 -22.51 -2.84
CA GLN A 233 -1.55 -23.87 -2.37
C GLN A 233 -0.29 -24.75 -2.38
N LEU A 234 0.49 -24.68 -3.45
CA LEU A 234 1.72 -25.46 -3.60
C LEU A 234 2.84 -24.92 -2.72
N LEU A 235 2.93 -23.60 -2.58
CA LEU A 235 3.86 -22.92 -1.68
C LEU A 235 3.60 -23.33 -0.24
N TYR A 236 2.37 -23.18 0.27
CA TYR A 236 2.05 -23.49 1.67
C TYR A 236 2.25 -24.96 2.05
N LYS A 237 2.05 -25.88 1.09
CA LYS A 237 2.36 -27.31 1.31
C LYS A 237 3.85 -27.58 1.45
N THR A 238 4.71 -26.74 0.89
CA THR A 238 6.14 -27.02 0.68
C THR A 238 7.07 -26.17 1.53
N ILE A 239 6.73 -24.90 1.78
CA ILE A 239 7.56 -23.96 2.52
C ILE A 239 7.68 -24.37 3.99
N ARG A 240 8.86 -24.19 4.58
CA ARG A 240 9.17 -24.50 5.98
C ARG A 240 9.99 -23.36 6.57
N GLY A 241 9.67 -22.97 7.80
CA GLY A 241 10.45 -21.99 8.57
C GLY A 241 10.32 -20.52 8.13
N ALA A 242 9.44 -20.19 7.18
CA ALA A 242 9.09 -18.79 6.93
C ALA A 242 8.19 -18.27 8.06
N ASP A 243 8.42 -17.02 8.48
CA ASP A 243 7.66 -16.38 9.57
C ASP A 243 6.42 -15.63 9.03
N ALA A 244 6.45 -15.25 7.75
CA ALA A 244 5.40 -14.46 7.14
C ALA A 244 5.18 -14.75 5.65
N VAL A 245 4.07 -14.24 5.14
CA VAL A 245 3.77 -14.18 3.70
C VAL A 245 3.61 -12.73 3.25
N VAL A 246 4.02 -12.43 2.02
CA VAL A 246 3.95 -11.10 1.43
C VAL A 246 2.83 -11.02 0.39
N PHE A 247 1.85 -10.13 0.63
CA PHE A 247 0.81 -9.79 -0.33
C PHE A 247 1.01 -8.38 -0.89
N HIS A 248 0.71 -8.19 -2.18
CA HIS A 248 0.69 -6.87 -2.83
C HIS A 248 -0.71 -6.50 -3.34
N PRO A 249 -1.64 -6.14 -2.45
CA PRO A 249 -3.01 -5.81 -2.86
C PRO A 249 -3.05 -4.46 -3.59
N TYR A 250 -3.50 -4.51 -4.84
CA TYR A 250 -3.84 -3.33 -5.63
C TYR A 250 -5.30 -3.39 -6.05
N TRP A 251 -5.99 -2.25 -6.02
CA TRP A 251 -7.37 -2.17 -6.49
C TRP A 251 -7.56 -1.15 -7.59
N ILE A 252 -8.49 -1.45 -8.51
CA ILE A 252 -8.86 -0.62 -9.64
C ILE A 252 -10.35 -0.37 -9.55
N VAL A 253 -10.73 0.91 -9.45
CA VAL A 253 -12.14 1.33 -9.52
C VAL A 253 -12.69 1.08 -10.92
N ASP A 254 -13.97 0.73 -11.03
CA ASP A 254 -14.58 0.48 -12.34
C ASP A 254 -14.62 1.78 -13.17
N PRO A 255 -13.95 1.85 -14.34
CA PRO A 255 -13.84 3.11 -15.09
C PRO A 255 -15.16 3.59 -15.71
N VAL A 256 -16.20 2.77 -15.70
CA VAL A 256 -17.52 3.06 -16.29
C VAL A 256 -18.56 3.29 -15.20
N ALA A 257 -18.60 2.41 -14.19
CA ALA A 257 -19.64 2.39 -13.17
C ALA A 257 -19.25 3.12 -11.87
N ALA A 258 -17.95 3.35 -11.62
CA ALA A 258 -17.50 3.97 -10.38
C ALA A 258 -17.86 5.46 -10.34
N ASP A 259 -18.30 5.90 -9.16
CA ASP A 259 -18.40 7.29 -8.78
C ASP A 259 -17.30 7.68 -7.78
N ILE A 260 -17.39 8.89 -7.25
CA ILE A 260 -16.47 9.38 -6.22
C ILE A 260 -16.54 8.52 -4.95
N GLY A 261 -17.73 8.05 -4.57
CA GLY A 261 -17.92 7.16 -3.42
C GLY A 261 -17.18 5.84 -3.61
N SER A 262 -17.23 5.27 -4.82
CA SER A 262 -16.49 4.06 -5.19
C SER A 262 -14.98 4.26 -5.08
N THR A 263 -14.46 5.45 -5.43
CA THR A 263 -13.05 5.79 -5.25
C THR A 263 -12.69 5.88 -3.77
N ALA A 264 -13.46 6.64 -2.98
CA ALA A 264 -13.20 6.84 -1.56
C ALA A 264 -13.34 5.56 -0.72
N ALA A 265 -14.29 4.68 -1.07
CA ALA A 265 -14.53 3.41 -0.38
C ALA A 265 -13.71 2.23 -0.96
N GLY A 266 -12.96 2.44 -2.06
CA GLY A 266 -12.27 1.38 -2.79
C GLY A 266 -11.34 0.52 -1.92
N GLY A 267 -10.54 1.15 -1.06
CA GLY A 267 -9.66 0.44 -0.13
C GLY A 267 -10.41 -0.38 0.93
N VAL A 268 -11.63 0.02 1.30
CA VAL A 268 -12.51 -0.78 2.19
C VAL A 268 -12.99 -2.04 1.48
N VAL A 269 -13.40 -1.92 0.21
CA VAL A 269 -13.78 -3.07 -0.61
C VAL A 269 -12.58 -4.00 -0.81
N ALA A 270 -11.43 -3.46 -1.20
CA ALA A 270 -10.20 -4.23 -1.41
C ALA A 270 -9.82 -5.01 -0.15
N TRP A 271 -9.83 -4.35 1.01
CA TRP A 271 -9.58 -5.00 2.30
C TRP A 271 -10.58 -6.11 2.60
N THR A 272 -11.87 -5.86 2.37
CA THR A 272 -12.93 -6.85 2.64
C THR A 272 -12.75 -8.09 1.75
N GLN A 273 -12.50 -7.91 0.46
CA GLN A 273 -12.25 -9.03 -0.45
C GLN A 273 -10.98 -9.80 -0.09
N LEU A 274 -9.91 -9.11 0.30
CA LEU A 274 -8.67 -9.73 0.75
C LEU A 274 -8.87 -10.59 2.00
N THR A 275 -9.54 -10.04 3.02
CA THR A 275 -9.82 -10.73 4.29
C THR A 275 -10.79 -11.89 4.15
N GLU A 276 -11.75 -11.84 3.22
CA GLU A 276 -12.71 -12.91 2.99
C GLU A 276 -12.14 -14.04 2.12
N ARG A 277 -11.27 -13.72 1.15
CA ARG A 277 -10.85 -14.68 0.12
C ARG A 277 -9.41 -15.15 0.23
N ALA A 278 -8.48 -14.27 0.59
CA ALA A 278 -7.05 -14.60 0.58
C ALA A 278 -6.52 -14.95 1.97
N LEU A 279 -6.78 -14.10 2.97
CA LEU A 279 -6.20 -14.27 4.32
C LEU A 279 -6.58 -15.58 5.04
N PRO A 280 -7.81 -16.14 4.88
CA PRO A 280 -8.16 -17.41 5.49
C PRO A 280 -7.32 -18.60 4.99
N GLN A 281 -6.68 -18.46 3.83
CA GLN A 281 -5.83 -19.51 3.25
C GLN A 281 -4.40 -19.49 3.79
N VAL A 282 -3.97 -18.38 4.40
CA VAL A 282 -2.62 -18.24 4.97
C VAL A 282 -2.49 -19.15 6.19
N PRO A 283 -1.44 -19.99 6.29
CA PRO A 283 -1.20 -20.84 7.45
C PRO A 283 -1.27 -20.05 8.77
N PRO A 284 -1.95 -20.56 9.83
CA PRO A 284 -2.16 -19.81 11.08
C PRO A 284 -0.88 -19.33 11.79
N GLY A 285 0.24 -20.03 11.58
CA GLY A 285 1.54 -19.69 12.17
C GLY A 285 2.33 -18.62 11.41
N MET A 286 1.81 -18.09 10.30
CA MET A 286 2.47 -17.06 9.51
C MET A 286 1.80 -15.69 9.69
N GLU A 287 2.65 -14.68 9.87
CA GLU A 287 2.25 -13.27 9.82
C GLU A 287 1.94 -12.85 8.38
N ILE A 288 1.23 -11.72 8.24
CA ILE A 288 0.90 -11.12 6.96
C ILE A 288 1.65 -9.81 6.81
N TRP A 289 2.43 -9.68 5.74
CA TRP A 289 3.13 -8.47 5.38
C TRP A 289 2.53 -7.92 4.10
N TYR A 290 2.10 -6.66 4.13
CA TYR A 290 1.80 -5.92 2.91
C TYR A 290 3.01 -5.06 2.59
N THR A 291 3.90 -5.53 1.72
CA THR A 291 5.11 -4.76 1.36
C THR A 291 4.91 -3.87 0.13
N GLU A 292 3.72 -3.97 -0.49
CA GLU A 292 3.15 -3.03 -1.45
C GLU A 292 1.63 -2.99 -1.32
N TYR A 293 1.02 -1.81 -1.39
CA TYR A 293 -0.41 -1.66 -1.65
C TYR A 293 -0.70 -0.25 -2.17
N ASN A 294 -1.67 -0.13 -3.06
CA ASN A 294 -2.26 1.16 -3.46
C ASN A 294 -3.54 0.95 -4.30
N GLN A 295 -4.26 2.04 -4.60
CA GLN A 295 -5.10 2.09 -5.78
C GLN A 295 -4.22 2.14 -7.03
N MET A 296 -4.62 1.40 -8.07
CA MET A 296 -3.94 1.32 -9.36
C MET A 296 -4.86 1.80 -10.48
N GLY A 297 -4.26 2.19 -11.61
CA GLY A 297 -4.96 2.56 -12.83
C GLY A 297 -4.25 2.00 -14.07
N ARG A 298 -4.13 2.84 -15.10
CA ARG A 298 -3.45 2.48 -16.35
C ARG A 298 -1.96 2.20 -16.16
N GLU A 299 -1.55 0.96 -16.41
CA GLU A 299 -0.14 0.54 -16.52
C GLU A 299 0.28 0.37 -17.99
N ALA A 300 1.58 0.30 -18.27
CA ALA A 300 2.08 0.10 -19.64
C ALA A 300 1.78 -1.29 -20.22
N SER A 301 1.53 -2.28 -19.36
CA SER A 301 1.34 -3.67 -19.74
C SER A 301 -0.13 -4.02 -20.02
N PRO A 302 -0.44 -4.76 -21.08
CA PRO A 302 -1.80 -5.25 -21.32
C PRO A 302 -2.32 -6.18 -20.21
N PRO A 303 -3.63 -6.15 -19.89
CA PRO A 303 -4.67 -5.27 -20.46
C PRO A 303 -4.79 -3.90 -19.78
N LEU A 304 -3.93 -3.60 -18.80
CA LEU A 304 -3.99 -2.37 -18.00
C LEU A 304 -3.68 -1.12 -18.83
N ASP A 305 -2.98 -1.28 -19.95
CA ASP A 305 -2.68 -0.22 -20.95
C ASP A 305 -3.92 0.46 -21.54
N ARG A 306 -5.08 -0.20 -21.45
CA ARG A 306 -6.38 0.28 -21.95
C ARG A 306 -7.20 1.01 -20.90
N LEU A 307 -6.80 0.99 -19.64
CA LEU A 307 -7.50 1.73 -18.58
C LEU A 307 -7.29 3.24 -18.76
N PRO A 308 -8.22 4.08 -18.27
CA PRO A 308 -8.00 5.52 -18.26
C PRO A 308 -6.83 5.88 -17.35
N LYS A 309 -6.12 6.97 -17.69
CA LYS A 309 -5.22 7.62 -16.73
C LYS A 309 -6.07 8.20 -15.61
N VAL A 310 -5.78 7.83 -14.37
CA VAL A 310 -6.51 8.30 -13.19
C VAL A 310 -5.64 9.29 -12.43
N GLN A 311 -6.22 10.44 -12.06
CA GLN A 311 -5.57 11.43 -11.21
C GLN A 311 -5.60 10.95 -9.75
N GLN A 312 -4.52 11.19 -9.00
CA GLN A 312 -4.54 10.99 -7.56
C GLN A 312 -5.32 12.12 -6.89
N THR A 313 -6.52 11.83 -6.40
CA THR A 313 -7.39 12.80 -5.73
C THR A 313 -7.49 12.53 -4.23
N TRP A 314 -8.11 13.45 -3.48
CA TRP A 314 -8.40 13.28 -2.06
C TRP A 314 -9.22 12.01 -1.77
N ALA A 315 -10.16 11.64 -2.64
CA ALA A 315 -10.88 10.38 -2.53
C ALA A 315 -9.92 9.16 -2.57
N VAL A 316 -8.89 9.18 -3.41
CA VAL A 316 -7.85 8.12 -3.41
C VAL A 316 -7.09 8.11 -2.08
N GLY A 317 -6.75 9.29 -1.55
CA GLY A 317 -6.17 9.47 -0.21
C GLY A 317 -6.95 8.74 0.88
N LEU A 318 -8.26 8.99 0.95
CA LEU A 318 -9.16 8.35 1.93
C LEU A 318 -9.31 6.84 1.72
N SER A 319 -9.31 6.40 0.46
CA SER A 319 -9.35 4.99 0.06
C SER A 319 -8.18 4.21 0.64
N VAL A 320 -6.96 4.71 0.38
CA VAL A 320 -5.71 4.09 0.82
C VAL A 320 -5.55 4.17 2.32
N ALA A 321 -5.90 5.30 2.95
CA ALA A 321 -5.92 5.44 4.40
C ALA A 321 -6.90 4.47 5.07
N SER A 322 -8.07 4.23 4.47
CA SER A 322 -9.03 3.25 4.97
C SER A 322 -8.48 1.81 4.90
N PHE A 323 -7.81 1.43 3.82
CA PHE A 323 -7.10 0.14 3.74
C PHE A 323 -6.04 0.05 4.85
N THR A 324 -5.23 1.10 5.00
CA THR A 324 -4.13 1.20 5.97
C THR A 324 -4.59 0.99 7.41
N LEU A 325 -5.67 1.66 7.82
CA LEU A 325 -6.21 1.51 9.18
C LEU A 325 -6.84 0.14 9.44
N ARG A 326 -7.40 -0.50 8.41
CA ARG A 326 -7.96 -1.85 8.52
C ARG A 326 -6.86 -2.90 8.63
N ALA A 327 -5.78 -2.75 7.87
CA ALA A 327 -4.56 -3.54 8.02
C ALA A 327 -3.97 -3.39 9.44
N LEU A 328 -3.95 -2.16 9.98
CA LEU A 328 -3.51 -1.90 11.36
C LEU A 328 -4.35 -2.64 12.41
N ALA A 329 -5.67 -2.71 12.22
CA ALA A 329 -6.57 -3.35 13.16
C ALA A 329 -6.56 -4.88 13.09
N ASP A 330 -6.18 -5.47 11.95
CA ASP A 330 -6.14 -6.93 11.78
C ASP A 330 -5.05 -7.57 12.63
N PRO A 331 -5.32 -8.60 13.45
CA PRO A 331 -4.34 -9.18 14.39
C PRO A 331 -3.21 -9.99 13.75
N ARG A 332 -3.33 -10.40 12.48
CA ARG A 332 -2.31 -11.21 11.79
C ARG A 332 -1.35 -10.37 10.96
N THR A 333 -1.74 -9.13 10.65
CA THR A 333 -0.91 -8.19 9.89
C THR A 333 0.25 -7.69 10.74
N ARG A 334 1.49 -7.80 10.26
CA ARG A 334 2.67 -7.25 10.96
C ARG A 334 3.07 -5.88 10.44
N MET A 335 2.84 -5.62 9.16
CA MET A 335 3.24 -4.37 8.52
C MET A 335 2.38 -4.03 7.30
N ALA A 336 2.31 -2.73 7.00
CA ALA A 336 1.70 -2.17 5.81
C ALA A 336 2.61 -1.10 5.20
N VAL A 337 3.15 -1.39 4.01
CA VAL A 337 4.11 -0.57 3.27
C VAL A 337 3.46 -0.07 1.99
N LEU A 338 3.27 1.25 1.91
CA LEU A 338 2.64 1.89 0.77
C LEU A 338 3.54 1.85 -0.48
N HIS A 339 2.98 1.51 -1.65
CA HIS A 339 3.66 1.71 -2.93
C HIS A 339 3.23 3.05 -3.56
N CYS A 340 4.07 4.07 -3.68
CA CYS A 340 5.47 4.14 -3.26
C CYS A 340 5.86 5.55 -2.78
N ALA A 341 7.05 5.66 -2.17
CA ALA A 341 7.53 6.89 -1.56
C ALA A 341 7.55 8.08 -2.53
N LEU A 342 7.99 7.84 -3.76
CA LEU A 342 8.19 8.84 -4.80
C LEU A 342 7.61 8.33 -6.12
N ASN A 343 6.78 9.15 -6.77
CA ASN A 343 6.28 8.86 -8.11
C ASN A 343 5.73 10.15 -8.77
N GLY A 344 5.32 10.05 -10.03
CA GLY A 344 4.88 11.19 -10.81
C GLY A 344 3.99 10.85 -11.98
N ALA A 345 3.71 11.85 -12.80
CA ALA A 345 3.02 11.61 -14.06
C ALA A 345 3.93 10.82 -15.02
N PRO A 346 3.35 9.97 -15.89
CA PRO A 346 4.12 9.33 -16.94
C PRO A 346 4.80 10.37 -17.84
N ALA A 347 6.14 10.33 -17.95
CA ALA A 347 6.92 11.14 -18.89
C ALA A 347 7.56 10.26 -19.98
N ALA A 348 7.82 10.83 -21.17
CA ALA A 348 8.31 10.10 -22.34
C ALA A 348 9.71 9.49 -22.14
N ASP A 349 10.47 9.98 -21.17
CA ASP A 349 11.82 9.58 -20.77
C ASP A 349 11.86 8.58 -19.62
N THR A 350 10.71 8.12 -19.10
CA THR A 350 10.63 6.98 -18.18
C THR A 350 10.88 5.62 -18.89
N GLY A 351 11.56 5.67 -20.04
CA GLY A 351 11.90 4.54 -20.89
C GLY A 351 12.86 3.58 -20.18
N GLY A 352 12.30 2.48 -19.71
CA GLY A 352 13.04 1.36 -19.16
C GLY A 352 12.08 0.23 -18.79
N GLY A 353 11.42 -0.36 -19.80
CA GLY A 353 10.73 -1.67 -19.81
C GLY A 353 9.82 -2.10 -18.63
N GLY A 354 9.62 -1.26 -17.63
CA GLY A 354 8.96 -1.52 -16.36
C GLY A 354 8.10 -0.32 -16.01
N THR A 355 6.90 -0.62 -15.52
CA THR A 355 5.83 0.29 -15.09
C THR A 355 6.16 1.78 -15.18
N THR A 356 5.47 2.50 -16.08
CA THR A 356 5.59 3.96 -16.20
C THR A 356 5.27 4.65 -14.88
N ASN A 357 5.83 5.84 -14.63
CA ASN A 357 5.45 6.66 -13.47
C ASN A 357 3.93 6.80 -13.39
N GLN A 358 3.38 6.61 -12.19
CA GLN A 358 1.96 6.72 -11.91
C GLN A 358 1.74 7.72 -10.78
N ALA A 359 1.13 8.86 -11.12
CA ALA A 359 0.77 9.88 -10.15
C ALA A 359 -0.10 9.30 -9.04
N LEU A 360 -0.92 8.30 -9.37
CA LEU A 360 -1.78 7.57 -8.44
C LEU A 360 -1.00 6.96 -7.27
N HIS A 361 0.24 6.52 -7.49
CA HIS A 361 1.06 5.85 -6.47
C HIS A 361 1.90 6.82 -5.61
N ALA A 362 2.02 8.09 -6.00
CA ALA A 362 2.96 9.02 -5.41
C ALA A 362 2.55 9.40 -3.97
N LEU A 363 3.31 8.99 -2.96
CA LEU A 363 3.22 9.61 -1.63
C LEU A 363 3.84 11.01 -1.64
N ILE A 364 4.94 11.18 -2.35
CA ILE A 364 5.61 12.45 -2.61
C ILE A 364 5.73 12.58 -4.13
N SER A 365 5.36 13.74 -4.64
CA SER A 365 5.40 14.02 -6.08
C SER A 365 6.84 14.19 -6.56
N ASP A 366 7.19 13.63 -7.72
CA ASP A 366 8.53 13.76 -8.33
C ASP A 366 8.74 15.08 -9.10
N GLY A 367 7.69 15.88 -9.31
CA GLY A 367 7.75 17.14 -10.06
C GLY A 367 7.55 17.00 -11.57
N SER A 368 7.37 15.78 -12.08
CA SER A 368 7.11 15.53 -13.49
C SER A 368 5.77 16.14 -13.94
N ASN A 369 5.70 16.50 -15.23
CA ASN A 369 4.51 17.07 -15.89
C ASN A 369 3.89 18.28 -15.16
N GLY A 370 4.73 19.13 -14.54
CA GLY A 370 4.29 20.36 -13.88
C GLY A 370 3.72 20.16 -12.48
N SER A 371 3.86 18.97 -11.90
CA SER A 371 3.56 18.74 -10.48
C SER A 371 4.56 19.47 -9.58
N GLU A 372 4.16 19.74 -8.34
CA GLU A 372 5.03 20.31 -7.32
C GLU A 372 6.12 19.28 -6.98
N ARG A 373 7.39 19.63 -7.24
CA ARG A 373 8.52 18.75 -6.95
C ARG A 373 8.66 18.55 -5.45
N TYR A 374 8.62 17.29 -5.02
CA TYR A 374 8.54 16.86 -3.62
C TYR A 374 7.32 17.39 -2.86
N GLY A 375 6.26 17.76 -3.60
CA GLY A 375 5.01 18.24 -3.03
C GLY A 375 4.23 17.15 -2.30
N ARG A 376 3.43 17.58 -1.34
CA ARG A 376 2.53 16.72 -0.56
C ARG A 376 1.31 16.35 -1.41
N THR A 377 1.20 15.08 -1.75
CA THR A 377 0.09 14.54 -2.53
C THR A 377 -1.13 14.22 -1.66
N ALA A 378 -2.24 13.77 -2.24
CA ALA A 378 -3.42 13.38 -1.48
C ALA A 378 -3.13 12.20 -0.52
N LEU A 379 -2.28 11.26 -0.95
CA LEU A 379 -1.79 10.18 -0.09
C LEU A 379 -0.98 10.75 1.09
N ASN A 380 -0.14 11.75 0.84
CA ASN A 380 0.67 12.38 1.90
C ASN A 380 -0.21 12.97 3.01
N PHE A 381 -1.20 13.77 2.62
CA PHE A 381 -2.12 14.41 3.54
C PHE A 381 -2.95 13.39 4.32
N ALA A 382 -3.32 12.26 3.72
CA ALA A 382 -4.12 11.24 4.38
C ALA A 382 -3.29 10.34 5.32
N LEU A 383 -2.06 9.97 4.95
CA LEU A 383 -1.28 8.95 5.65
C LEU A 383 -0.31 9.53 6.69
N THR A 384 0.26 10.71 6.46
CA THR A 384 1.25 11.31 7.38
C THR A 384 0.67 11.51 8.80
N PRO A 385 -0.56 12.04 8.98
CA PRO A 385 -1.15 12.16 10.32
C PRO A 385 -1.35 10.81 11.01
N ILE A 386 -1.58 9.73 10.26
CA ILE A 386 -1.70 8.36 10.76
C ILE A 386 -0.34 7.86 11.24
N TYR A 387 0.70 8.04 10.42
CA TYR A 387 2.06 7.56 10.72
C TYR A 387 2.61 8.22 11.98
N HIS A 388 2.37 9.53 12.16
CA HIS A 388 2.78 10.29 13.34
C HIS A 388 2.09 9.88 14.64
N CYS A 389 1.04 9.05 14.59
CA CYS A 389 0.37 8.55 15.78
C CYS A 389 0.98 7.24 16.33
N MET A 390 1.90 6.62 15.58
CA MET A 390 2.50 5.34 15.93
C MET A 390 3.69 5.49 16.86
N ALA A 391 3.81 4.58 17.82
CA ALA A 391 4.95 4.41 18.70
C ALA A 391 5.13 2.92 19.05
N ASP A 392 6.24 2.59 19.69
CA ASP A 392 6.46 1.21 20.14
C ASP A 392 5.47 0.85 21.25
N GLY A 393 4.92 -0.36 21.18
CA GLY A 393 3.93 -0.83 22.14
C GLY A 393 2.56 -0.14 22.05
N THR A 394 2.21 0.49 20.93
CA THR A 394 0.87 1.07 20.73
C THR A 394 -0.19 -0.03 20.77
N GLN A 395 -1.22 0.15 21.61
CA GLN A 395 -2.41 -0.68 21.60
C GLN A 395 -3.38 -0.17 20.53
N VAL A 396 -3.86 -1.05 19.65
CA VAL A 396 -4.82 -0.74 18.59
C VAL A 396 -6.14 -1.44 18.85
N ARG A 397 -7.24 -0.71 18.73
CA ARG A 397 -8.62 -1.25 18.65
C ARG A 397 -9.30 -0.68 17.42
N ALA A 398 -10.09 -1.49 16.72
CA ALA A 398 -10.95 -0.97 15.67
C ALA A 398 -12.11 -0.16 16.29
N LEU A 399 -12.53 0.89 15.59
CA LEU A 399 -13.70 1.67 15.93
C LEU A 399 -14.78 1.49 14.86
N HIS A 400 -16.03 1.40 15.29
CA HIS A 400 -17.20 1.18 14.42
C HIS A 400 -18.32 2.18 14.75
N LEU A 401 -19.08 2.59 13.73
CA LEU A 401 -20.31 3.33 13.92
C LEU A 401 -21.49 2.38 14.12
N ASP A 402 -22.38 2.77 15.03
CA ASP A 402 -23.68 2.15 15.27
C ASP A 402 -24.81 3.21 15.15
N PRO A 403 -25.72 3.09 14.17
CA PRO A 403 -25.66 2.13 13.06
C PRO A 403 -24.46 2.41 12.14
N GLY A 404 -24.06 1.41 11.34
CA GLY A 404 -23.03 1.62 10.31
C GLY A 404 -23.51 2.57 9.20
N ILE A 405 -22.55 3.15 8.46
CA ILE A 405 -22.82 3.89 7.22
C ILE A 405 -22.19 3.18 6.03
N GLU A 406 -22.92 3.15 4.93
CA GLU A 406 -22.49 2.55 3.67
C GLU A 406 -22.56 3.56 2.51
N ALA A 407 -21.75 3.31 1.50
CA ALA A 407 -21.76 4.00 0.21
C ALA A 407 -21.73 2.96 -0.92
N PRO A 408 -22.34 3.22 -2.08
CA PRO A 408 -22.18 2.36 -3.24
C PRO A 408 -20.70 2.35 -3.68
N ALA A 409 -20.22 1.17 -4.06
CA ALA A 409 -18.88 0.98 -4.59
C ALA A 409 -18.89 0.01 -5.77
N ALA A 410 -18.15 0.38 -6.82
CA ALA A 410 -17.90 -0.46 -7.99
C ALA A 410 -16.40 -0.52 -8.29
N LEU A 411 -15.83 -1.73 -8.25
CA LEU A 411 -14.43 -1.99 -8.54
C LEU A 411 -14.31 -3.01 -9.68
N LEU A 412 -13.35 -2.76 -10.55
CA LEU A 412 -12.91 -3.70 -11.56
C LEU A 412 -11.99 -4.77 -10.94
N MET A 413 -11.15 -4.35 -9.99
CA MET A 413 -10.20 -5.23 -9.30
C MET A 413 -10.12 -4.86 -7.81
N PRO A 414 -10.38 -5.79 -6.88
CA PRO A 414 -11.17 -7.01 -7.10
C PRO A 414 -12.55 -6.69 -7.71
N VAL A 415 -13.14 -7.63 -8.45
CA VAL A 415 -14.48 -7.40 -9.04
C VAL A 415 -15.51 -7.27 -7.92
N TYR A 416 -16.16 -6.11 -7.84
CA TYR A 416 -17.15 -5.82 -6.82
C TYR A 416 -18.17 -4.80 -7.32
N ALA A 417 -19.44 -5.00 -6.97
CA ALA A 417 -20.50 -4.02 -7.11
C ALA A 417 -21.49 -4.19 -5.95
N GLY A 418 -21.64 -3.17 -5.11
CA GLY A 418 -22.51 -3.25 -3.94
C GLY A 418 -22.33 -2.09 -2.96
N ALA A 419 -22.91 -2.23 -1.78
CA ALA A 419 -22.70 -1.29 -0.68
C ALA A 419 -21.40 -1.62 0.07
N ALA A 420 -20.58 -0.63 0.38
CA ALA A 420 -19.36 -0.77 1.15
C ALA A 420 -19.41 0.14 2.37
N LYS A 421 -18.82 -0.30 3.49
CA LYS A 421 -18.72 0.56 4.68
C LYS A 421 -17.98 1.85 4.31
N ALA A 422 -18.60 2.99 4.59
CA ALA A 422 -18.06 4.31 4.28
C ALA A 422 -17.40 4.99 5.49
N PHE A 423 -17.22 4.24 6.58
CA PHE A 423 -16.48 4.66 7.76
C PHE A 423 -15.37 3.67 8.09
N THR A 424 -14.22 4.20 8.47
CA THR A 424 -13.11 3.43 9.04
C THR A 424 -12.55 4.21 10.23
N GLY A 425 -12.31 3.54 11.35
CA GLY A 425 -11.64 4.18 12.48
C GLY A 425 -10.85 3.21 13.33
N VAL A 426 -9.86 3.75 14.04
CA VAL A 426 -9.06 3.04 15.04
C VAL A 426 -8.83 3.91 16.26
N GLU A 427 -8.72 3.27 17.41
CA GLU A 427 -8.25 3.86 18.65
C GLU A 427 -6.84 3.32 18.94
N LEU A 428 -5.92 4.25 19.18
CA LEU A 428 -4.52 3.99 19.49
C LEU A 428 -4.25 4.45 20.92
N SER A 429 -3.73 3.58 21.77
CA SER A 429 -3.35 3.94 23.14
C SER A 429 -1.87 3.69 23.37
N THR A 430 -1.12 4.71 23.78
CA THR A 430 0.30 4.60 24.15
C THR A 430 0.63 5.53 25.31
N ALA A 431 1.32 5.03 26.34
CA ALA A 431 1.89 5.83 27.43
C ALA A 431 0.92 6.86 28.06
N GLY A 432 -0.32 6.45 28.32
CA GLY A 432 -1.35 7.29 28.96
C GLY A 432 -2.13 8.20 28.01
N ARG A 433 -1.75 8.27 26.73
CA ARG A 433 -2.45 9.02 25.69
C ARG A 433 -3.28 8.10 24.80
N THR A 434 -4.52 8.51 24.53
CA THR A 434 -5.42 7.86 23.56
C THR A 434 -5.58 8.75 22.33
N THR A 435 -5.48 8.16 21.15
CA THR A 435 -5.70 8.81 19.86
C THR A 435 -6.80 8.09 19.09
N GLY A 436 -7.84 8.80 18.67
CA GLY A 436 -8.81 8.30 17.70
C GLY A 436 -8.45 8.79 16.31
N ILE A 437 -8.43 7.89 15.32
CA ILE A 437 -8.30 8.23 13.91
C ILE A 437 -9.58 7.80 13.22
N LEU A 438 -10.30 8.74 12.60
CA LEU A 438 -11.61 8.52 12.01
C LEU A 438 -11.61 8.96 10.54
N ILE A 439 -12.16 8.15 9.66
CA ILE A 439 -12.29 8.44 8.22
C ILE A 439 -13.76 8.36 7.85
N ASN A 440 -14.27 9.44 7.27
CA ASN A 440 -15.57 9.48 6.59
C ASN A 440 -15.34 9.47 5.07
N ALA A 441 -15.60 8.33 4.43
CA ALA A 441 -15.53 8.16 2.98
C ALA A 441 -16.89 8.37 2.29
N SER A 442 -17.92 8.84 3.00
CA SER A 442 -19.25 9.10 2.46
C SER A 442 -19.43 10.54 1.97
N ASP A 443 -20.49 10.76 1.21
CA ASP A 443 -20.93 12.07 0.71
C ASP A 443 -21.78 12.87 1.73
N ARG A 444 -21.85 12.42 2.99
CA ARG A 444 -22.65 13.03 4.06
C ARG A 444 -21.80 13.38 5.26
N SER A 445 -22.12 14.49 5.93
CA SER A 445 -21.55 14.79 7.25
C SER A 445 -22.02 13.78 8.28
N LEU A 446 -21.13 13.41 9.21
CA LEU A 446 -21.43 12.50 10.30
C LEU A 446 -21.27 13.23 11.62
N ARG A 447 -22.37 13.33 12.37
CA ARG A 447 -22.33 13.67 13.78
C ARG A 447 -22.13 12.38 14.59
N ILE A 448 -21.04 12.29 15.33
CA ILE A 448 -20.61 11.06 16.00
C ILE A 448 -20.43 11.31 17.49
N THR A 449 -21.17 10.56 18.31
CA THR A 449 -20.95 10.48 19.76
C THR A 449 -19.75 9.61 20.07
N LEU A 450 -18.77 10.17 20.77
CA LEU A 450 -17.48 9.55 21.08
C LEU A 450 -17.57 8.56 22.26
N PRO A 451 -16.75 7.49 22.27
CA PRO A 451 -16.60 6.63 23.44
C PRO A 451 -15.89 7.38 24.57
N PRO A 452 -16.07 6.96 25.84
CA PRO A 452 -15.46 7.62 27.00
C PRO A 452 -13.94 7.82 26.89
N SER A 453 -13.24 6.91 26.23
CA SER A 453 -11.79 6.95 25.98
C SER A 453 -11.34 8.11 25.09
N LEU A 454 -12.25 8.72 24.31
CA LEU A 454 -11.96 9.84 23.39
C LEU A 454 -12.66 11.15 23.79
N ILE A 455 -13.55 11.11 24.79
CA ILE A 455 -14.20 12.32 25.32
C ILE A 455 -13.14 13.21 25.95
N GLY A 456 -13.18 14.51 25.61
CA GLY A 456 -12.22 15.50 26.12
C GLY A 456 -10.88 15.51 25.38
N ALA A 457 -10.83 14.97 24.15
CA ALA A 457 -9.71 15.18 23.24
C ALA A 457 -9.38 16.68 23.12
N GLN A 458 -8.10 17.03 23.28
CA GLN A 458 -7.64 18.43 23.34
C GLN A 458 -7.11 18.92 22.01
N ASP A 459 -6.53 18.01 21.24
CA ASP A 459 -6.06 18.28 19.89
C ASP A 459 -6.90 17.46 18.92
N VAL A 460 -7.84 18.13 18.28
CA VAL A 460 -8.66 17.55 17.21
C VAL A 460 -8.33 18.27 15.91
N PHE A 461 -7.79 17.53 14.96
CA PHE A 461 -7.50 18.01 13.62
C PHE A 461 -8.39 17.30 12.61
N VAL A 462 -9.05 18.07 11.74
CA VAL A 462 -9.88 17.57 10.65
C VAL A 462 -9.26 18.00 9.32
N TYR A 463 -8.95 17.00 8.51
CA TYR A 463 -8.44 17.12 7.15
C TYR A 463 -9.58 16.92 6.17
N SER A 464 -9.82 17.91 5.29
CA SER A 464 -10.90 17.85 4.31
C SER A 464 -10.55 18.62 3.04
N ALA A 465 -11.09 18.16 1.93
CA ALA A 465 -11.00 18.82 0.63
C ALA A 465 -12.20 18.40 -0.23
N ALA A 466 -12.38 19.03 -1.39
CA ALA A 466 -13.22 18.44 -2.42
C ALA A 466 -12.66 17.03 -2.74
N PRO A 467 -13.50 15.99 -2.90
CA PRO A 467 -13.00 14.63 -3.13
C PRO A 467 -12.22 14.46 -4.44
N THR A 468 -12.37 15.42 -5.37
CA THR A 468 -11.62 15.51 -6.62
C THR A 468 -10.31 16.30 -6.51
N ALA A 469 -10.05 16.96 -5.38
CA ALA A 469 -8.84 17.77 -5.22
C ALA A 469 -7.59 16.90 -5.32
N ALA A 470 -6.60 17.34 -6.09
CA ALA A 470 -5.38 16.62 -6.39
C ALA A 470 -4.14 17.47 -6.01
N PRO A 471 -3.88 17.67 -4.71
CA PRO A 471 -2.74 18.47 -4.26
C PRO A 471 -1.42 17.94 -4.82
N ALA A 472 -0.45 18.84 -5.00
CA ALA A 472 0.80 18.67 -5.75
C ALA A 472 0.65 18.42 -7.25
N PHE A 473 -0.49 17.98 -7.77
CA PHE A 473 -0.68 17.73 -9.21
C PHE A 473 -1.50 18.80 -9.92
N VAL A 474 -2.42 19.45 -9.20
CA VAL A 474 -3.27 20.53 -9.73
C VAL A 474 -3.00 21.80 -8.94
N PRO A 475 -2.52 22.88 -9.59
CA PRO A 475 -2.28 24.15 -8.92
C PRO A 475 -3.54 24.69 -8.22
N GLY A 476 -3.41 25.05 -6.95
CA GLY A 476 -4.50 25.56 -6.12
C GLY A 476 -5.28 24.49 -5.37
N ASP A 477 -5.19 23.22 -5.76
CA ASP A 477 -5.76 22.14 -4.98
C ASP A 477 -4.92 21.91 -3.70
N THR A 478 -5.60 21.88 -2.57
CA THR A 478 -4.98 21.64 -1.26
C THR A 478 -5.94 20.84 -0.37
N VAL A 479 -5.40 20.26 0.70
CA VAL A 479 -6.19 19.67 1.77
C VAL A 479 -6.17 20.62 2.95
N SER A 480 -7.34 21.09 3.34
CA SER A 480 -7.51 21.97 4.49
C SER A 480 -7.33 21.17 5.78
N GLU A 481 -6.40 21.62 6.62
CA GLU A 481 -6.26 21.17 8.00
C GLU A 481 -6.92 22.20 8.92
N SER A 482 -7.90 21.76 9.71
CA SER A 482 -8.64 22.63 10.62
C SER A 482 -8.65 22.05 12.02
N ARG A 483 -8.51 22.92 13.02
CA ARG A 483 -8.69 22.53 14.43
C ARG A 483 -10.18 22.51 14.74
N ALA A 484 -10.65 21.42 15.33
CA ALA A 484 -12.02 21.29 15.81
C ALA A 484 -12.06 21.15 17.33
N THR A 485 -13.26 21.19 17.89
CA THR A 485 -13.52 20.84 19.29
C THR A 485 -14.33 19.57 19.32
N ALA A 486 -13.95 18.64 20.22
CA ALA A 486 -14.74 17.46 20.50
C ALA A 486 -14.98 17.38 22.01
N SER A 487 -16.26 17.39 22.40
CA SER A 487 -16.66 17.16 23.78
C SER A 487 -17.18 15.73 23.90
N ALA A 488 -18.49 15.55 23.80
CA ALA A 488 -19.15 14.25 23.68
C ALA A 488 -19.39 13.84 22.22
N ASP A 489 -19.52 14.82 21.32
CA ASP A 489 -19.73 14.60 19.90
C ASP A 489 -18.60 15.24 19.06
N ILE A 490 -18.39 14.71 17.86
CA ILE A 490 -17.59 15.33 16.79
C ILE A 490 -18.42 15.36 15.49
N GLU A 491 -18.26 16.43 14.72
CA GLU A 491 -18.76 16.52 13.35
C GLU A 491 -17.64 16.17 12.36
N LEU A 492 -17.84 15.14 11.54
CA LEU A 492 -16.96 14.79 10.44
C LEU A 492 -17.60 15.23 9.12
N PRO A 493 -17.02 16.18 8.37
CA PRO A 493 -17.49 16.54 7.03
C PRO A 493 -17.49 15.34 6.07
N PRO A 494 -18.23 15.41 4.95
CA PRO A 494 -18.10 14.44 3.87
C PRO A 494 -16.65 14.35 3.41
N TYR A 495 -16.19 13.15 3.04
CA TYR A 495 -14.82 12.92 2.54
C TYR A 495 -13.76 13.57 3.43
N SER A 496 -13.67 13.15 4.68
CA SER A 496 -12.74 13.74 5.67
C SER A 496 -12.01 12.68 6.48
N LEU A 497 -10.89 13.11 7.07
CA LEU A 497 -10.12 12.37 8.05
C LEU A 497 -9.98 13.24 9.30
N ALA A 498 -10.15 12.66 10.49
CA ALA A 498 -9.89 13.33 11.75
C ALA A 498 -8.92 12.56 12.64
N VAL A 499 -8.10 13.30 13.37
CA VAL A 499 -7.22 12.80 14.43
C VAL A 499 -7.59 13.50 15.73
N LEU A 500 -8.02 12.73 16.73
CA LEU A 500 -8.43 13.20 18.06
C LEU A 500 -7.42 12.70 19.09
N ARG A 501 -6.76 13.57 19.84
CA ARG A 501 -5.78 13.18 20.86
C ARG A 501 -6.22 13.63 22.25
N THR A 502 -6.26 12.70 23.20
CA THR A 502 -6.40 13.01 24.63
C THR A 502 -5.07 13.51 25.20
N ARG A 503 -5.09 14.01 26.45
CA ARG A 503 -3.84 14.18 27.22
C ARG A 503 -3.17 12.85 27.49
#